data_AF-A0A1H0ANV4-F1
#
_entry.id   AF-A0A1H0ANV4-F1
#
_cell.length_a   1.000
_cell.length_b   1.000
_cell.length_c   1.000
_cell.angle_alpha   90.00
_cell.angle_beta   90.00
_cell.angle_gamma   90.00
#
_symmetry.space_group_name_H-M   'P 1'
#
loop_
_entity.id
_entity.type
_entity.pdbx_description
1 polymer ?
#
loop_
_entity_poly.entity_id
_entity_poly.type
_entity_poly.pdbx_seq_one_letter_code
_entity_poly.pdbx_strand_id
1 'polypeptide(L)'
;MTARNTATRYGAVAKTFHWLTALLILTAIPLGLIAGDMAHDLSPGDSAALARVAMLFSLHKTLGVAAFLAALLRILWAVAQPRPGLPNGDRRAEAFLAALIHWALYGALVIVPLSGWVHHAAQTGFAPIWWPFGQTLPFVPQSAAWADPAGAVHWLSTKILIGAILLHVAGALKHHLIDRDDTLRRMLPGRAGAAPSPEQPGHVLPAALAAAVWIGILGWGVAGTAGEAPERAAVTQGGGDWLVQEGQLAITVQQFGSAVQGQFGEWQADIAFDPETGTGNVSVAIAIPSLTLGSVTEQAMAPDYFDAATHETARFQAEIARSGEGAQGYAATGTLTLKGATVPVTLPFDLDIAGEVATMTGGLTLDRRDFGIGAQMTDAGQLGFAVDVSVSLSAARAE
;
A
#
# COMPACT_ATOMS: atom_id res chain seq x y z
N MET A 1 6.21 41.81 6.95
CA MET A 1 4.80 41.40 7.17
C MET A 1 4.65 40.96 8.62
N THR A 2 3.46 41.06 9.24
CA THR A 2 3.26 40.49 10.58
C THR A 2 3.20 38.97 10.49
N ALA A 3 3.79 38.26 11.45
CA ALA A 3 3.74 36.79 11.48
C ALA A 3 2.31 36.27 11.73
N ARG A 4 1.57 36.95 12.61
CA ARG A 4 0.21 36.61 13.04
C ARG A 4 -0.88 37.24 12.16
N ASN A 5 -2.06 36.61 12.18
CA ASN A 5 -3.27 37.13 11.56
C ASN A 5 -3.82 38.33 12.34
N THR A 6 -4.70 39.10 11.70
CA THR A 6 -5.59 40.06 12.35
C THR A 6 -7.03 39.85 11.87
N ALA A 7 -7.98 40.63 12.39
CA ALA A 7 -9.38 40.59 11.95
C ALA A 7 -9.58 40.86 10.44
N THR A 8 -8.59 41.48 9.76
CA THR A 8 -8.70 41.95 8.38
C THR A 8 -7.67 41.34 7.42
N ARG A 9 -6.62 40.67 7.93
CA ARG A 9 -5.56 40.10 7.08
C ARG A 9 -4.95 38.81 7.64
N TYR A 10 -4.47 37.97 6.74
CA TYR A 10 -3.62 36.83 7.10
C TYR A 10 -2.18 37.28 7.37
N GLY A 11 -1.55 36.65 8.36
CA GLY A 11 -0.13 36.81 8.68
C GLY A 11 0.78 36.02 7.75
N ALA A 12 2.07 36.33 7.76
CA ALA A 12 3.06 35.68 6.91
C ALA A 12 3.10 34.15 7.12
N VAL A 13 3.00 33.69 8.37
CA VAL A 13 3.05 32.24 8.70
C VAL A 13 1.87 31.50 8.07
N ALA A 14 0.66 32.05 8.17
CA ALA A 14 -0.54 31.45 7.56
C ALA A 14 -0.44 31.38 6.03
N LYS A 15 0.07 32.45 5.39
CA LYS A 15 0.31 32.50 3.94
C LYS A 15 1.36 31.48 3.51
N THR A 16 2.48 31.39 4.23
CA THR A 16 3.55 30.44 3.94
C THR A 16 3.04 29.01 4.02
N PHE A 17 2.36 28.63 5.11
CA PHE A 17 1.78 27.29 5.21
C PHE A 17 0.75 27.00 4.13
N HIS A 18 -0.09 27.97 3.78
CA HIS A 18 -1.05 27.81 2.68
C HIS A 18 -0.35 27.49 1.35
N TRP A 19 0.59 28.34 0.92
CA TRP A 19 1.26 28.18 -0.37
C TRP A 19 2.22 27.00 -0.40
N LEU A 20 2.88 26.68 0.71
CA LEU A 20 3.68 25.46 0.83
C LEU A 20 2.80 24.21 0.68
N THR A 21 1.66 24.16 1.40
CA THR A 21 0.72 23.05 1.30
C THR A 21 0.16 22.93 -0.12
N ALA A 22 -0.20 24.06 -0.74
CA ALA A 22 -0.68 24.07 -2.12
C ALA A 22 0.38 23.55 -3.11
N LEU A 23 1.63 24.00 -3.00
CA LEU A 23 2.73 23.52 -3.83
C LEU A 23 2.93 22.01 -3.69
N LEU A 24 2.99 21.50 -2.45
CA LEU A 24 3.17 20.08 -2.18
C LEU A 24 2.03 19.24 -2.77
N ILE A 25 0.78 19.64 -2.55
CA ILE A 25 -0.40 18.91 -3.05
C ILE A 25 -0.49 18.96 -4.58
N LEU A 26 -0.31 20.13 -5.19
CA LEU A 26 -0.37 20.30 -6.64
C LEU A 26 0.79 19.57 -7.36
N THR A 27 1.87 19.25 -6.64
CA THR A 27 2.97 18.41 -7.15
C THR A 27 2.68 16.92 -6.92
N ALA A 28 2.17 16.54 -5.75
CA ALA A 28 1.91 15.15 -5.39
C ALA A 28 0.78 14.53 -6.24
N ILE A 29 -0.30 15.28 -6.54
CA ILE A 29 -1.43 14.79 -7.33
C ILE A 29 -0.99 14.25 -8.71
N PRO A 30 -0.32 15.02 -9.58
CA PRO A 30 0.10 14.51 -10.89
C PRO A 30 1.10 13.37 -10.77
N LEU A 31 2.02 13.39 -9.80
CA LEU A 31 2.94 12.28 -9.57
C LEU A 31 2.20 10.96 -9.28
N GLY A 32 1.16 11.01 -8.45
CA GLY A 32 0.36 9.84 -8.12
C GLY A 32 -0.47 9.32 -9.29
N LEU A 33 -1.09 10.22 -10.06
CA LEU A 33 -1.87 9.86 -11.25
C LEU A 33 -0.97 9.25 -12.33
N ILE A 34 0.15 9.90 -12.66
CA ILE A 34 1.10 9.41 -13.66
C ILE A 34 1.70 8.07 -13.24
N ALA A 35 2.10 7.93 -11.97
CA ALA A 35 2.64 6.66 -11.47
C ALA A 35 1.61 5.52 -11.55
N GLY A 36 0.35 5.81 -11.21
CA GLY A 36 -0.75 4.84 -11.29
C GLY A 36 -1.04 4.41 -12.73
N ASP A 37 -1.18 5.36 -13.65
CA ASP A 37 -1.43 5.08 -15.07
C ASP A 37 -0.26 4.29 -15.68
N MET A 38 0.98 4.68 -15.40
CA MET A 38 2.16 3.96 -15.87
C MET A 38 2.30 2.55 -15.27
N ALA A 39 1.86 2.36 -14.03
CA ALA A 39 1.87 1.03 -13.41
C ALA A 39 0.85 0.11 -14.08
N HIS A 40 -0.32 0.64 -14.45
CA HIS A 40 -1.34 -0.10 -15.17
C HIS A 40 -0.92 -0.49 -16.58
N ASP A 41 -0.23 0.42 -17.28
CA ASP A 41 0.25 0.21 -18.66
C ASP A 41 1.62 -0.50 -18.73
N LEU A 42 2.16 -0.95 -17.59
CA LEU A 42 3.51 -1.50 -17.52
C LEU A 42 3.58 -2.82 -18.29
N SER A 43 4.29 -2.80 -19.42
CA SER A 43 4.61 -4.03 -20.15
C SER A 43 5.49 -4.94 -19.28
N PRO A 44 5.23 -6.26 -19.29
CA PRO A 44 6.13 -7.22 -18.66
C PRO A 44 7.58 -6.98 -19.12
N GLY A 45 8.53 -7.05 -18.17
CA GLY A 45 9.97 -7.11 -18.49
C GLY A 45 10.67 -5.76 -18.67
N ASP A 46 9.94 -4.65 -18.70
CA ASP A 46 10.53 -3.30 -18.81
C ASP A 46 11.06 -2.80 -17.44
N SER A 47 12.31 -3.18 -17.13
CA SER A 47 13.01 -2.78 -15.91
C SER A 47 13.19 -1.28 -15.76
N ALA A 48 13.40 -0.56 -16.87
CA ALA A 48 13.54 0.89 -16.84
C ALA A 48 12.22 1.58 -16.52
N ALA A 49 11.10 1.11 -17.09
CA ALA A 49 9.77 1.62 -16.77
C ALA A 49 9.38 1.31 -15.33
N LEU A 50 9.62 0.09 -14.83
CA LEU A 50 9.37 -0.27 -13.43
C LEU A 50 10.12 0.63 -12.46
N ALA A 51 11.42 0.86 -12.69
CA ALA A 51 12.22 1.76 -11.87
C ALA A 51 11.66 3.19 -11.86
N ARG A 52 11.15 3.66 -13.00
CA ARG A 52 10.50 4.97 -13.11
C ARG A 52 9.18 5.02 -12.33
N VAL A 53 8.34 4.00 -12.43
CA VAL A 53 7.10 3.87 -11.64
C VAL A 53 7.41 3.91 -10.15
N ALA A 54 8.37 3.10 -9.69
CA ALA A 54 8.79 3.07 -8.30
C ALA A 54 9.33 4.43 -7.81
N MET A 55 10.11 5.12 -8.65
CA MET A 55 10.61 6.47 -8.34
C MET A 55 9.47 7.49 -8.20
N LEU A 56 8.49 7.49 -9.13
CA LEU A 56 7.36 8.41 -9.08
C LEU A 56 6.47 8.16 -7.86
N PHE A 57 6.20 6.90 -7.51
CA PHE A 57 5.51 6.56 -6.26
C PHE A 57 6.30 6.97 -5.02
N SER A 58 7.62 6.77 -5.01
CA SER A 58 8.47 7.18 -3.88
C SER A 58 8.42 8.71 -3.68
N LEU A 59 8.50 9.48 -4.77
CA LEU A 59 8.33 10.93 -4.76
C LEU A 59 6.94 11.33 -4.27
N HIS A 60 5.88 10.73 -4.82
CA HIS A 60 4.49 10.99 -4.43
C HIS A 60 4.28 10.76 -2.93
N LYS A 61 4.68 9.58 -2.41
CA LYS A 61 4.53 9.21 -1.00
C LYS A 61 5.35 10.14 -0.09
N THR A 62 6.59 10.44 -0.46
CA THR A 62 7.48 11.34 0.30
C THR A 62 6.91 12.76 0.39
N LEU A 63 6.40 13.31 -0.72
CA LEU A 63 5.73 14.60 -0.74
C LEU A 63 4.37 14.57 -0.04
N GLY A 64 3.65 13.45 -0.09
CA GLY A 64 2.40 13.24 0.64
C GLY A 64 2.58 13.33 2.16
N VAL A 65 3.60 12.66 2.70
CA VAL A 65 3.98 12.76 4.13
C VAL A 65 4.38 14.20 4.48
N ALA A 66 5.16 14.86 3.63
CA ALA A 66 5.53 16.27 3.84
C ALA A 66 4.29 17.19 3.85
N ALA A 67 3.35 16.99 2.92
CA ALA A 67 2.11 17.73 2.84
C ALA A 67 1.24 17.52 4.09
N PHE A 68 1.18 16.29 4.60
CA PHE A 68 0.46 15.96 5.84
C PHE A 68 1.02 16.71 7.03
N LEU A 69 2.34 16.65 7.26
CA LEU A 69 2.98 17.35 8.36
C LEU A 69 2.81 18.87 8.24
N ALA A 70 2.98 19.44 7.03
CA ALA A 70 2.73 20.85 6.78
C ALA A 70 1.26 21.24 7.04
N ALA A 71 0.32 20.37 6.68
CA ALA A 71 -1.10 20.57 6.94
C ALA A 71 -1.45 20.52 8.43
N LEU A 72 -0.88 19.58 9.20
CA LEU A 72 -1.07 19.54 10.65
C LEU A 72 -0.56 20.82 11.31
N LEU A 73 0.65 21.27 10.96
CA LEU A 73 1.20 22.53 11.45
C LEU A 73 0.34 23.73 11.04
N ARG A 74 -0.19 23.74 9.80
CA ARG A 74 -1.12 24.76 9.31
C ARG A 74 -2.40 24.79 10.13
N ILE A 75 -3.00 23.63 10.43
CA ILE A 75 -4.24 23.51 11.20
C ILE A 75 -4.03 23.98 12.63
N LEU A 76 -2.97 23.48 13.29
CA LEU A 76 -2.61 23.89 14.65
C LEU A 76 -2.37 25.40 14.74
N TRP A 77 -1.65 25.96 13.75
CA TRP A 77 -1.47 27.41 13.67
C TRP A 77 -2.81 28.13 13.49
N ALA A 78 -3.66 27.69 12.55
CA ALA A 78 -4.93 28.33 12.26
C ALA A 78 -5.90 28.34 13.46
N VAL A 79 -5.89 27.30 14.31
CA VAL A 79 -6.69 27.25 15.54
C VAL A 79 -6.27 28.32 16.55
N ALA A 80 -4.98 28.64 16.63
CA ALA A 80 -4.44 29.65 17.54
C ALA A 80 -4.49 31.08 16.99
N GLN A 81 -5.02 31.30 15.77
CA GLN A 81 -5.03 32.61 15.12
C GLN A 81 -6.45 33.19 15.00
N PRO A 82 -6.60 34.53 15.08
CA PRO A 82 -7.86 35.15 14.68
C PRO A 82 -8.12 34.85 13.20
N ARG A 83 -9.38 34.54 12.87
CA ARG A 83 -9.83 34.33 11.50
C ARG A 83 -10.21 35.69 10.89
N PRO A 84 -9.56 36.14 9.80
CA PRO A 84 -10.01 37.32 9.09
C PRO A 84 -11.43 37.14 8.58
N GLY A 85 -12.30 38.13 8.79
CA GLY A 85 -13.71 38.01 8.39
C GLY A 85 -13.92 38.00 6.86
N LEU A 86 -15.11 37.59 6.43
CA LEU A 86 -15.47 37.52 5.01
C LEU A 86 -15.68 38.93 4.43
N PRO A 87 -15.01 39.30 3.32
CA PRO A 87 -15.25 40.57 2.63
C PRO A 87 -16.65 40.68 2.02
N ASN A 88 -17.27 39.53 1.74
CA ASN A 88 -18.46 39.35 0.92
C ASN A 88 -19.50 38.41 1.58
N GLY A 89 -19.63 38.49 2.90
CA GLY A 89 -20.52 37.63 3.69
C GLY A 89 -22.01 37.92 3.49
N ASP A 90 -22.35 39.06 2.90
CA ASP A 90 -23.68 39.40 2.38
C ASP A 90 -24.13 38.44 1.25
N ARG A 91 -23.19 37.84 0.50
CA ARG A 91 -23.48 36.82 -0.52
C ARG A 91 -23.61 35.43 0.10
N ARG A 92 -24.74 35.18 0.77
CA ARG A 92 -24.97 33.99 1.60
C ARG A 92 -24.67 32.65 0.92
N ALA A 93 -25.06 32.47 -0.35
CA ALA A 93 -24.81 31.22 -1.07
C ALA A 93 -23.30 31.01 -1.34
N GLU A 94 -22.59 32.07 -1.74
CA GLU A 94 -21.14 32.03 -1.97
C GLU A 94 -20.40 31.82 -0.65
N ALA A 95 -20.80 32.52 0.42
CA ALA A 95 -20.23 32.35 1.76
C ALA A 95 -20.44 30.93 2.31
N PHE A 96 -21.63 30.35 2.11
CA PHE A 96 -21.92 28.96 2.47
C PHE A 96 -21.05 27.98 1.70
N LEU A 97 -20.98 28.12 0.36
CA LEU A 97 -20.18 27.25 -0.49
C LEU A 97 -18.69 27.37 -0.17
N ALA A 98 -18.18 28.58 0.04
CA ALA A 98 -16.80 28.82 0.45
C ALA A 98 -16.50 28.15 1.80
N ALA A 99 -17.41 28.26 2.78
CA ALA A 99 -17.25 27.57 4.07
C ALA A 99 -17.25 26.04 3.90
N LEU A 100 -18.18 25.49 3.10
CA LEU A 100 -18.27 24.06 2.84
C LEU A 100 -16.99 23.53 2.17
N ILE A 101 -16.50 24.20 1.14
CA ILE A 101 -15.27 23.82 0.43
C ILE A 101 -14.05 23.96 1.33
N HIS A 102 -13.94 25.01 2.15
CA HIS A 102 -12.83 25.10 3.12
C HIS A 102 -12.85 23.95 4.13
N TRP A 103 -14.01 23.58 4.67
CA TRP A 103 -14.11 22.44 5.58
C TRP A 103 -13.85 21.10 4.90
N ALA A 104 -14.33 20.92 3.67
CA ALA A 104 -14.00 19.76 2.85
C ALA A 104 -12.49 19.66 2.64
N LEU A 105 -11.83 20.76 2.26
CA LEU A 105 -10.37 20.82 2.11
C LEU A 105 -9.64 20.53 3.42
N TYR A 106 -10.08 21.07 4.57
CA TYR A 106 -9.46 20.76 5.86
C TYR A 106 -9.52 19.27 6.20
N GLY A 107 -10.64 18.60 5.90
CA GLY A 107 -10.73 17.15 6.03
C GLY A 107 -9.80 16.42 5.06
N ALA A 108 -9.78 16.84 3.78
CA ALA A 108 -8.92 16.24 2.76
C ALA A 108 -7.43 16.37 3.08
N LEU A 109 -7.00 17.50 3.66
CA LEU A 109 -5.62 17.74 4.08
C LEU A 109 -5.10 16.70 5.08
N VAL A 110 -6.00 16.02 5.80
CA VAL A 110 -5.69 14.97 6.76
C VAL A 110 -5.97 13.60 6.16
N ILE A 111 -7.19 13.38 5.68
CA ILE A 111 -7.69 12.05 5.28
C ILE A 111 -6.90 11.50 4.09
N VAL A 112 -6.68 12.30 3.04
CA VAL A 112 -6.01 11.82 1.82
C VAL A 112 -4.60 11.31 2.12
N PRO A 113 -3.68 12.10 2.68
CA PRO A 113 -2.33 11.60 2.91
C PRO A 113 -2.26 10.58 4.05
N LEU A 114 -3.14 10.66 5.06
CA LEU A 114 -3.14 9.67 6.15
C LEU A 114 -3.59 8.30 5.65
N SER A 115 -4.65 8.21 4.84
CA SER A 115 -5.08 6.94 4.28
C SER A 115 -4.05 6.37 3.30
N GLY A 116 -3.37 7.22 2.52
CA GLY A 116 -2.25 6.79 1.68
C GLY A 116 -1.05 6.28 2.49
N TRP A 117 -0.76 6.90 3.64
CA TRP A 117 0.31 6.46 4.54
C TRP A 117 -0.04 5.15 5.25
N VAL A 118 -1.29 4.98 5.69
CA VAL A 118 -1.79 3.70 6.24
C VAL A 118 -1.71 2.61 5.19
N HIS A 119 -2.14 2.88 3.94
CA HIS A 119 -2.02 1.94 2.84
C HIS A 119 -0.57 1.50 2.61
N HIS A 120 0.38 2.46 2.55
CA HIS A 120 1.81 2.14 2.45
C HIS A 120 2.31 1.28 3.61
N ALA A 121 1.95 1.63 4.85
CA ALA A 121 2.40 0.91 6.04
C ALA A 121 1.78 -0.50 6.17
N ALA A 122 0.59 -0.71 5.60
CA ALA A 122 -0.12 -1.99 5.61
C ALA A 122 0.32 -2.93 4.47
N GLN A 123 1.09 -2.43 3.49
CA GLN A 123 1.64 -3.22 2.39
C GLN A 123 3.11 -3.58 2.63
N THR A 124 3.60 -4.57 1.89
CA THR A 124 5.00 -4.94 1.88
C THR A 124 5.71 -4.37 0.64
N GLY A 125 6.67 -3.48 0.87
CA GLY A 125 7.92 -3.37 0.10
C GLY A 125 7.93 -2.86 -1.35
N PHE A 126 6.98 -2.04 -1.80
CA PHE A 126 7.09 -1.33 -3.09
C PHE A 126 7.21 0.20 -2.92
N ALA A 127 8.18 0.81 -3.63
CA ALA A 127 8.41 2.27 -3.69
C ALA A 127 8.54 2.94 -2.30
N PRO A 128 9.75 3.02 -1.72
CA PRO A 128 9.94 3.47 -0.34
C PRO A 128 9.69 4.98 -0.17
N ILE A 129 9.22 5.36 1.02
CA ILE A 129 9.25 6.76 1.47
C ILE A 129 10.71 7.16 1.77
N TRP A 130 11.19 8.31 1.27
CA TRP A 130 12.60 8.70 1.44
C TRP A 130 12.89 9.48 2.74
N TRP A 131 11.88 9.66 3.59
CA TRP A 131 12.11 10.10 4.96
C TRP A 131 12.76 8.97 5.78
N PRO A 132 13.55 9.30 6.81
CA PRO A 132 14.15 8.29 7.70
C PRO A 132 13.12 7.63 8.63
N PHE A 133 11.83 7.91 8.44
CA PHE A 133 10.70 7.40 9.21
C PHE A 133 9.50 7.18 8.28
N GLY A 134 8.49 6.48 8.79
CA GLY A 134 7.20 6.35 8.11
C GLY A 134 7.08 5.19 7.13
N GLN A 135 8.03 4.26 7.10
CA GLN A 135 7.83 3.01 6.34
C GLN A 135 6.72 2.16 6.96
N THR A 136 6.69 2.09 8.29
CA THR A 136 5.65 1.43 9.07
C THR A 136 5.00 2.42 10.02
N LEU A 137 3.80 2.08 10.48
CA LEU A 137 3.07 2.86 11.47
C LEU A 137 2.76 1.98 12.69
N PRO A 138 2.88 2.51 13.92
CA PRO A 138 2.42 1.79 15.11
C PRO A 138 0.96 1.36 14.94
N PHE A 139 0.66 0.12 15.32
CA PHE A 139 -0.70 -0.44 15.31
C PHE A 139 -1.33 -0.62 13.92
N VAL A 140 -0.57 -0.46 12.83
CA VAL A 140 -1.02 -0.78 11.47
C VAL A 140 -0.32 -2.09 11.05
N PRO A 141 -0.99 -3.25 11.17
CA PRO A 141 -0.42 -4.52 10.74
C PRO A 141 -0.35 -4.58 9.21
N GLN A 142 0.68 -5.25 8.69
CA GLN A 142 0.78 -5.55 7.26
C GLN A 142 -0.25 -6.62 6.89
N SER A 143 -1.37 -6.20 6.29
CA SER A 143 -2.46 -7.09 5.92
C SER A 143 -3.40 -6.43 4.91
N ALA A 144 -3.99 -7.24 4.03
CA ALA A 144 -5.02 -6.81 3.07
C ALA A 144 -6.19 -6.09 3.75
N ALA A 145 -6.63 -6.61 4.90
CA ALA A 145 -7.68 -6.03 5.74
C ALA A 145 -7.44 -4.56 6.17
N TRP A 146 -6.18 -4.10 6.15
CA TRP A 146 -5.83 -2.70 6.38
C TRP A 146 -5.45 -1.98 5.09
N ALA A 147 -4.73 -2.64 4.19
CA ALA A 147 -4.25 -2.05 2.95
C ALA A 147 -5.40 -1.66 2.02
N ASP A 148 -6.37 -2.55 1.80
CA ASP A 148 -7.42 -2.37 0.80
C ASP A 148 -8.39 -1.24 1.17
N PRO A 149 -8.97 -1.19 2.38
CA PRO A 149 -9.81 -0.07 2.77
C PRO A 149 -9.05 1.27 2.75
N ALA A 150 -7.78 1.28 3.18
CA ALA A 150 -6.97 2.50 3.17
C ALA A 150 -6.69 2.99 1.73
N GLY A 151 -6.41 2.07 0.81
CA GLY A 151 -6.25 2.36 -0.62
C GLY A 151 -7.53 2.89 -1.25
N ALA A 152 -8.68 2.26 -0.98
CA ALA A 152 -9.99 2.69 -1.47
C ALA A 152 -10.35 4.11 -0.96
N VAL A 153 -10.17 4.36 0.34
CA VAL A 153 -10.35 5.70 0.92
C VAL A 153 -9.42 6.71 0.25
N HIS A 154 -8.14 6.37 0.06
CA HIS A 154 -7.17 7.27 -0.58
C HIS A 154 -7.58 7.65 -2.01
N TRP A 155 -7.99 6.66 -2.81
CA TRP A 155 -8.42 6.88 -4.18
C TRP A 155 -9.65 7.80 -4.26
N LEU A 156 -10.71 7.50 -3.50
CA LEU A 156 -11.94 8.28 -3.53
C LEU A 156 -11.74 9.68 -2.95
N SER A 157 -11.06 9.78 -1.81
CA SER A 157 -10.78 11.07 -1.16
C SER A 157 -9.94 11.99 -2.05
N THR A 158 -9.06 11.43 -2.89
CA THR A 158 -8.29 12.20 -3.87
C THR A 158 -9.19 12.83 -4.94
N LYS A 159 -10.22 12.14 -5.43
CA LYS A 159 -11.19 12.72 -6.38
C LYS A 159 -11.96 13.89 -5.76
N ILE A 160 -12.36 13.74 -4.50
CA ILE A 160 -13.02 14.81 -3.73
C ILE A 160 -12.07 16.00 -3.51
N LEU A 161 -10.81 15.75 -3.17
CA LEU A 161 -9.78 16.79 -3.04
C LEU A 161 -9.61 17.56 -4.34
N ILE A 162 -9.47 16.89 -5.48
CA ILE A 162 -9.33 17.54 -6.79
C ILE A 162 -10.54 18.43 -7.08
N GLY A 163 -11.76 17.91 -6.92
CA GLY A 163 -12.97 18.70 -7.10
C GLY A 163 -13.04 19.92 -6.19
N ALA A 164 -12.67 19.76 -4.91
CA ALA A 164 -12.64 20.85 -3.95
C ALA A 164 -11.56 21.90 -4.27
N ILE A 165 -10.37 21.50 -4.73
CA ILE A 165 -9.31 22.41 -5.20
C ILE A 165 -9.80 23.21 -6.41
N LEU A 166 -10.42 22.55 -7.40
CA LEU A 166 -10.95 23.22 -8.58
C LEU A 166 -11.98 24.28 -8.21
N LEU A 167 -12.95 23.94 -7.35
CA LEU A 167 -13.95 24.89 -6.86
C LEU A 167 -13.33 26.02 -6.02
N HIS A 168 -12.34 25.71 -5.19
CA HIS A 168 -11.62 26.71 -4.38
C HIS A 168 -10.88 27.72 -5.25
N VAL A 169 -10.12 27.25 -6.24
CA VAL A 169 -9.37 28.10 -7.18
C VAL A 169 -10.33 28.90 -8.05
N ALA A 170 -11.38 28.27 -8.59
CA ALA A 170 -12.40 28.95 -9.38
C ALA A 170 -13.07 30.06 -8.58
N GLY A 171 -13.43 29.81 -7.33
CA GLY A 171 -13.96 30.81 -6.41
C GLY A 171 -12.99 31.98 -6.20
N ALA A 172 -11.73 31.69 -5.86
CA ALA A 172 -10.70 32.72 -5.66
C ALA A 172 -10.48 33.58 -6.92
N LEU A 173 -10.46 32.96 -8.11
CA LEU A 173 -10.32 33.66 -9.39
C LEU A 173 -11.56 34.48 -9.74
N LYS A 174 -12.77 33.95 -9.54
CA LYS A 174 -14.02 34.68 -9.74
C LYS A 174 -14.08 35.91 -8.85
N HIS A 175 -13.74 35.77 -7.57
CA HIS A 175 -13.63 36.89 -6.63
C HIS A 175 -12.60 37.94 -7.07
N HIS A 176 -11.45 37.48 -7.56
CA HIS A 176 -10.38 38.39 -7.97
C HIS A 176 -10.64 39.11 -9.30
N LEU A 177 -11.15 38.39 -10.30
CA LEU A 177 -11.26 38.85 -11.68
C LEU A 177 -12.63 39.48 -12.01
N ILE A 178 -13.70 38.94 -11.43
CA ILE A 178 -15.08 39.36 -11.70
C ILE A 178 -15.56 40.31 -10.60
N ASP A 179 -15.60 39.84 -9.35
CA ASP A 179 -16.07 40.68 -8.22
C ASP A 179 -15.04 41.76 -7.84
N ARG A 180 -13.78 41.58 -8.25
CA ARG A 180 -12.65 42.48 -7.97
C ARG A 180 -12.43 42.76 -6.49
N ASP A 181 -12.71 41.77 -5.64
CA ASP A 181 -12.48 41.89 -4.20
C ASP A 181 -11.07 41.42 -3.79
N ASP A 182 -10.74 41.63 -2.52
CA ASP A 182 -9.41 41.33 -1.96
C ASP A 182 -9.26 39.89 -1.47
N THR A 183 -10.19 38.97 -1.75
CA THR A 183 -10.18 37.58 -1.27
C THR A 183 -8.84 36.89 -1.55
N LEU A 184 -8.39 36.90 -2.82
CA LEU A 184 -7.09 36.34 -3.22
C LEU A 184 -5.91 37.18 -2.74
N ARG A 185 -6.01 38.52 -2.84
CA ARG A 185 -4.94 39.46 -2.47
C ARG A 185 -4.51 39.31 -1.01
N ARG A 186 -5.44 38.97 -0.10
CA ARG A 186 -5.14 38.68 1.30
C ARG A 186 -4.26 37.45 1.49
N MET A 187 -4.20 36.54 0.53
CA MET A 187 -3.33 35.35 0.57
C MET A 187 -2.00 35.55 -0.14
N LEU A 188 -1.87 36.54 -1.02
CA LEU A 188 -0.60 36.87 -1.69
C LEU A 188 0.41 37.52 -0.72
N PRO A 189 1.72 37.46 -1.02
CA PRO A 189 2.73 38.23 -0.32
C PRO A 189 2.36 39.72 -0.30
N GLY A 190 2.37 40.35 0.88
CA GLY A 190 2.05 41.77 1.04
C GLY A 190 1.16 42.07 2.24
N ARG A 191 0.72 43.33 2.32
CA ARG A 191 -0.09 43.88 3.42
C ARG A 191 -1.58 44.00 3.10
N ALA A 192 -2.04 43.44 1.98
CA ALA A 192 -3.45 43.47 1.60
C ALA A 192 -4.33 42.87 2.72
N GLY A 193 -5.30 43.66 3.16
CA GLY A 193 -6.35 43.30 4.10
C GLY A 193 -7.68 43.78 3.56
N ALA A 194 -8.77 43.20 4.02
CA ALA A 194 -10.12 43.62 3.65
C ALA A 194 -10.91 43.88 4.93
N ALA A 195 -11.73 44.94 4.92
CA ALA A 195 -12.73 45.11 5.96
C ALA A 195 -13.75 43.98 5.84
N PRO A 196 -14.11 43.29 6.93
CA PRO A 196 -15.17 42.30 6.89
C PRO A 196 -16.52 42.98 6.62
N SER A 197 -17.35 42.30 5.85
CA SER A 197 -18.75 42.69 5.64
C SER A 197 -19.55 42.59 6.96
N PRO A 198 -20.63 43.38 7.13
CA PRO A 198 -21.46 43.34 8.34
C PRO A 198 -22.10 41.96 8.58
N GLU A 199 -22.52 41.28 7.50
CA GLU A 199 -23.04 39.92 7.58
C GLU A 199 -21.88 38.91 7.61
N GLN A 200 -21.87 38.02 8.60
CA GLN A 200 -20.91 36.92 8.70
C GLN A 200 -21.70 35.62 8.91
N PRO A 201 -22.13 34.94 7.84
CA PRO A 201 -22.92 33.71 7.93
C PRO A 201 -22.21 32.63 8.77
N GLY A 202 -23.01 31.82 9.49
CA GLY A 202 -22.50 30.76 10.34
C GLY A 202 -21.78 29.64 9.57
N HIS A 203 -20.83 28.99 10.23
CA HIS A 203 -19.98 27.95 9.62
C HIS A 203 -20.28 26.52 10.12
N VAL A 204 -21.21 26.36 11.07
CA VAL A 204 -21.52 25.07 11.71
C VAL A 204 -22.16 24.09 10.73
N LEU A 205 -23.20 24.51 10.00
CA LEU A 205 -23.87 23.63 9.03
C LEU A 205 -22.94 23.18 7.88
N PRO A 206 -22.17 24.08 7.22
CA PRO A 206 -21.15 23.65 6.25
C PRO A 206 -20.12 22.67 6.84
N ALA A 207 -19.69 22.88 8.09
CA ALA A 207 -18.77 21.97 8.76
C ALA A 207 -19.38 20.59 8.98
N ALA A 208 -20.63 20.54 9.46
CA ALA A 208 -21.36 19.29 9.72
C ALA A 208 -21.59 18.50 8.42
N LEU A 209 -21.94 19.18 7.32
CA LEU A 209 -22.10 18.54 6.01
C LEU A 209 -20.78 18.00 5.47
N ALA A 210 -19.69 18.78 5.57
CA ALA A 210 -18.36 18.29 5.18
C ALA A 210 -17.94 17.08 6.03
N ALA A 211 -18.19 17.11 7.34
CA ALA A 211 -17.92 15.99 8.23
C ALA A 211 -18.74 14.75 7.85
N ALA A 212 -20.03 14.89 7.54
CA ALA A 212 -20.87 13.80 7.09
C ALA A 212 -20.36 13.16 5.79
N VAL A 213 -19.88 13.97 4.84
CA VAL A 213 -19.24 13.47 3.60
C VAL A 213 -18.00 12.64 3.94
N TRP A 214 -17.12 13.14 4.80
CA TRP A 214 -15.91 12.42 5.19
C TRP A 214 -16.21 11.13 5.96
N ILE A 215 -17.17 11.15 6.87
CA ILE A 215 -17.64 9.95 7.59
C ILE A 215 -18.19 8.92 6.59
N GLY A 216 -18.97 9.36 5.61
CA GLY A 216 -19.48 8.49 4.54
C GLY A 216 -18.37 7.84 3.71
N ILE A 217 -17.35 8.60 3.33
CA ILE A 217 -16.19 8.09 2.57
C ILE A 217 -15.41 7.05 3.38
N LEU A 218 -15.14 7.34 4.66
CA LEU A 218 -14.43 6.43 5.55
C LEU A 218 -15.24 5.14 5.79
N GLY A 219 -16.54 5.28 6.06
CA GLY A 219 -17.44 4.14 6.24
C GLY A 219 -17.56 3.27 4.99
N TRP A 220 -17.63 3.90 3.80
CA TRP A 220 -17.66 3.18 2.52
C TRP A 220 -16.40 2.37 2.28
N GLY A 221 -15.21 2.94 2.52
CA GLY A 221 -13.95 2.22 2.31
C GLY A 221 -13.82 0.99 3.22
N VAL A 222 -14.21 1.12 4.49
CA VAL A 222 -14.19 0.02 5.46
C VAL A 222 -15.24 -1.05 5.13
N ALA A 223 -16.47 -0.64 4.77
CA ALA A 223 -17.55 -1.58 4.47
C ALA A 223 -17.35 -2.31 3.13
N GLY A 224 -16.79 -1.64 2.12
CA GLY A 224 -16.60 -2.17 0.78
C GLY A 224 -15.54 -3.27 0.67
N THR A 225 -14.68 -3.43 1.69
CA THR A 225 -13.55 -4.37 1.70
C THR A 225 -13.71 -5.47 2.76
N ALA A 226 -14.76 -5.42 3.57
CA ALA A 226 -15.04 -6.43 4.61
C ALA A 226 -15.44 -7.82 4.06
N GLY A 227 -15.52 -7.99 2.73
CA GLY A 227 -15.97 -9.22 2.07
C GLY A 227 -14.86 -10.23 1.76
N GLU A 228 -13.59 -9.85 1.82
CA GLU A 228 -12.46 -10.71 1.47
C GLU A 228 -11.68 -11.08 2.73
N ALA A 229 -12.16 -12.10 3.45
CA ALA A 229 -11.30 -12.77 4.44
C ALA A 229 -10.09 -13.36 3.68
N PRO A 230 -8.87 -13.36 4.25
CA PRO A 230 -7.76 -14.09 3.67
C PRO A 230 -8.22 -15.54 3.52
N GLU A 231 -8.35 -15.97 2.28
CA GLU A 231 -8.75 -17.33 1.94
C GLU A 231 -7.74 -18.25 2.64
N ARG A 232 -8.20 -18.95 3.68
CA ARG A 232 -7.37 -19.97 4.33
C ARG A 232 -6.91 -20.88 3.23
N ALA A 233 -5.61 -21.16 3.20
CA ALA A 233 -5.07 -21.94 2.11
C ALA A 233 -5.88 -23.23 1.98
N ALA A 234 -6.54 -23.42 0.84
CA ALA A 234 -7.36 -24.59 0.61
C ALA A 234 -6.40 -25.75 0.38
N VAL A 235 -5.99 -26.40 1.47
CA VAL A 235 -5.16 -27.59 1.38
C VAL A 235 -6.06 -28.73 0.93
N THR A 236 -6.07 -29.00 -0.37
CA THR A 236 -6.67 -30.22 -0.90
C THR A 236 -5.83 -31.42 -0.48
N GLN A 237 -6.48 -32.40 0.15
CA GLN A 237 -5.84 -33.63 0.60
C GLN A 237 -5.18 -34.36 -0.57
N GLY A 238 -3.90 -34.70 -0.43
CA GLY A 238 -3.19 -35.60 -1.34
C GLY A 238 -3.56 -37.08 -1.09
N GLY A 239 -3.08 -37.97 -1.95
CA GLY A 239 -3.26 -39.42 -1.83
C GLY A 239 -2.18 -40.13 -0.98
N GLY A 240 -1.36 -39.39 -0.24
CA GLY A 240 -0.28 -39.93 0.59
C GLY A 240 -0.74 -40.39 1.98
N ASP A 241 0.16 -41.09 2.68
CA ASP A 241 -0.07 -41.63 4.03
C ASP A 241 -0.14 -40.55 5.12
N TRP A 242 0.24 -39.30 4.81
CA TRP A 242 0.12 -38.14 5.69
C TRP A 242 -0.72 -37.04 5.02
N LEU A 243 -1.86 -36.74 5.63
CA LEU A 243 -2.90 -35.83 5.19
C LEU A 243 -2.71 -34.45 5.82
N VAL A 244 -2.31 -33.45 5.02
CA VAL A 244 -2.10 -32.08 5.50
C VAL A 244 -3.41 -31.48 6.01
N GLN A 245 -3.40 -30.96 7.23
CA GLN A 245 -4.56 -30.34 7.89
C GLN A 245 -4.53 -28.82 7.75
N GLU A 246 -3.37 -28.23 8.02
CA GLU A 246 -3.11 -26.79 7.92
C GLU A 246 -1.69 -26.58 7.41
N GLY A 247 -1.45 -25.51 6.65
CA GLY A 247 -0.09 -25.14 6.32
C GLY A 247 0.03 -23.78 5.63
N GLN A 248 1.27 -23.30 5.59
CA GLN A 248 1.68 -22.05 4.98
C GLN A 248 2.87 -22.30 4.06
N LEU A 249 2.78 -21.80 2.84
CA LEU A 249 3.87 -21.72 1.87
C LEU A 249 4.11 -20.26 1.54
N ALA A 250 5.10 -19.66 2.18
CA ALA A 250 5.40 -18.24 2.08
C ALA A 250 6.74 -17.98 1.38
N ILE A 251 6.80 -16.87 0.65
CA ILE A 251 8.00 -16.37 -0.01
C ILE A 251 8.31 -14.96 0.43
N THR A 252 9.60 -14.62 0.50
CA THR A 252 10.08 -13.26 0.71
C THR A 252 11.04 -12.88 -0.41
N VAL A 253 10.79 -11.73 -1.04
CA VAL A 253 11.65 -11.15 -2.08
C VAL A 253 12.11 -9.76 -1.65
N GLN A 254 13.33 -9.38 -2.04
CA GLN A 254 13.83 -8.02 -1.82
C GLN A 254 13.54 -7.17 -3.06
N GLN A 255 12.83 -6.05 -2.90
CA GLN A 255 12.55 -5.12 -4.00
C GLN A 255 12.85 -3.69 -3.57
N PHE A 256 13.67 -2.97 -4.34
CA PHE A 256 14.17 -1.63 -4.01
C PHE A 256 14.69 -1.52 -2.56
N GLY A 257 15.38 -2.57 -2.07
CA GLY A 257 15.92 -2.67 -0.71
C GLY A 257 14.89 -2.95 0.40
N SER A 258 13.63 -3.20 0.05
CA SER A 258 12.56 -3.54 1.00
C SER A 258 12.11 -4.98 0.85
N ALA A 259 11.84 -5.65 1.97
CA ALA A 259 11.28 -7.01 1.94
C ALA A 259 9.80 -6.97 1.56
N VAL A 260 9.44 -7.74 0.55
CA VAL A 260 8.08 -8.01 0.10
C VAL A 260 7.77 -9.46 0.47
N GLN A 261 6.75 -9.68 1.28
CA GLN A 261 6.36 -11.03 1.71
C GLN A 261 5.06 -11.43 1.03
N GLY A 262 4.94 -12.72 0.77
CA GLY A 262 3.78 -13.29 0.13
C GLY A 262 3.58 -14.76 0.47
N GLN A 263 2.45 -15.30 0.06
CA GLN A 263 2.12 -16.71 0.26
C GLN A 263 1.23 -17.24 -0.85
N PHE A 264 1.33 -18.54 -1.11
CA PHE A 264 0.42 -19.27 -1.99
C PHE A 264 -0.78 -19.77 -1.18
N GLY A 265 -1.98 -19.38 -1.61
CA GLY A 265 -3.24 -19.80 -0.99
C GLY A 265 -3.71 -21.20 -1.41
N GLU A 266 -3.21 -21.75 -2.51
CA GLU A 266 -3.67 -23.05 -2.99
C GLU A 266 -2.47 -23.92 -3.36
N TRP A 267 -2.34 -25.03 -2.63
CA TRP A 267 -1.34 -26.06 -2.89
C TRP A 267 -1.80 -27.39 -2.31
N GLN A 268 -1.29 -28.47 -2.89
CA GLN A 268 -1.55 -29.85 -2.51
C GLN A 268 -0.22 -30.56 -2.29
N ALA A 269 -0.14 -31.40 -1.26
CA ALA A 269 1.02 -32.25 -1.01
C ALA A 269 0.59 -33.71 -0.87
N ASP A 270 1.23 -34.59 -1.64
CA ASP A 270 1.21 -36.04 -1.48
C ASP A 270 2.45 -36.44 -0.69
N ILE A 271 2.29 -36.87 0.56
CA ILE A 271 3.39 -37.19 1.47
C ILE A 271 3.31 -38.67 1.84
N ALA A 272 4.31 -39.46 1.46
CA ALA A 272 4.51 -40.79 2.03
C ALA A 272 5.82 -40.79 2.82
N PHE A 273 5.71 -40.99 4.13
CA PHE A 273 6.83 -40.88 5.05
C PHE A 273 6.74 -41.95 6.12
N ASP A 274 7.84 -42.68 6.30
CA ASP A 274 7.99 -43.70 7.33
C ASP A 274 8.79 -43.14 8.51
N PRO A 275 8.16 -42.94 9.69
CA PRO A 275 8.84 -42.40 10.87
C PRO A 275 9.95 -43.32 11.41
N GLU A 276 9.87 -44.64 11.22
CA GLU A 276 10.84 -45.59 11.76
C GLU A 276 12.17 -45.47 11.03
N THR A 277 12.11 -45.58 9.70
CA THR A 277 13.27 -45.44 8.82
C THR A 277 13.72 -43.99 8.67
N GLY A 278 12.80 -43.03 8.82
CA GLY A 278 13.05 -41.61 8.59
C GLY A 278 13.21 -41.26 7.12
N THR A 279 12.65 -42.09 6.23
CA THR A 279 12.70 -41.92 4.77
C THR A 279 11.31 -41.79 4.19
N GLY A 280 11.21 -41.15 3.03
CA GLY A 280 9.94 -41.00 2.34
C GLY A 280 10.07 -40.30 1.00
N ASN A 281 8.93 -39.93 0.42
CA ASN A 281 8.85 -39.09 -0.76
C ASN A 281 7.71 -38.07 -0.61
N VAL A 282 7.87 -36.96 -1.32
CA VAL A 282 6.86 -35.90 -1.36
C VAL A 282 6.71 -35.37 -2.77
N SER A 283 5.46 -35.13 -3.15
CA SER A 283 5.08 -34.40 -4.36
C SER A 283 4.15 -33.26 -3.99
N VAL A 284 4.54 -32.02 -4.32
CA VAL A 284 3.77 -30.82 -4.04
C VAL A 284 3.38 -30.17 -5.36
N ALA A 285 2.10 -29.84 -5.51
CA ALA A 285 1.57 -29.01 -6.59
C ALA A 285 1.11 -27.67 -6.01
N ILE A 286 1.60 -26.56 -6.56
CA ILE A 286 1.33 -25.20 -6.07
C ILE A 286 0.62 -24.44 -7.18
N ALA A 287 -0.59 -23.94 -6.93
CA ALA A 287 -1.31 -23.12 -7.89
C ALA A 287 -0.74 -21.70 -7.88
N ILE A 288 -0.04 -21.34 -8.95
CA ILE A 288 0.61 -20.03 -9.09
C ILE A 288 -0.38 -18.86 -8.98
N PRO A 289 -1.59 -18.91 -9.56
CA PRO A 289 -2.57 -17.82 -9.44
C PRO A 289 -3.00 -17.49 -8.00
N SER A 290 -2.78 -18.41 -7.05
CA SER A 290 -3.14 -18.22 -5.63
C SER A 290 -2.12 -17.38 -4.84
N LEU A 291 -1.01 -16.96 -5.47
CA LEU A 291 0.00 -16.15 -4.80
C LEU A 291 -0.55 -14.76 -4.49
N THR A 292 -0.40 -14.36 -3.23
CA THR A 292 -0.46 -12.97 -2.79
C THR A 292 0.96 -12.53 -2.43
N LEU A 293 1.46 -11.42 -2.99
CA LEU A 293 2.82 -10.90 -2.78
C LEU A 293 2.79 -9.38 -2.58
N GLY A 294 1.99 -8.94 -1.61
CA GLY A 294 1.79 -7.52 -1.31
C GLY A 294 1.37 -6.71 -2.53
N SER A 295 1.92 -5.49 -2.66
CA SER A 295 1.59 -4.56 -3.75
C SER A 295 2.15 -4.95 -5.13
N VAL A 296 2.94 -6.03 -5.22
CA VAL A 296 3.53 -6.49 -6.49
C VAL A 296 2.96 -7.82 -6.96
N THR A 297 1.84 -8.25 -6.38
CA THR A 297 1.13 -9.48 -6.77
C THR A 297 0.85 -9.53 -8.27
N GLU A 298 0.22 -8.49 -8.84
CA GLU A 298 -0.09 -8.45 -10.27
C GLU A 298 1.18 -8.51 -11.14
N GLN A 299 2.22 -7.77 -10.73
CA GLN A 299 3.51 -7.79 -11.42
C GLN A 299 4.12 -9.21 -11.41
N ALA A 300 4.04 -9.92 -10.28
CA ALA A 300 4.56 -11.27 -10.15
C ALA A 300 3.86 -12.28 -11.08
N MET A 301 2.59 -12.05 -11.43
CA MET A 301 1.84 -12.91 -12.36
C MET A 301 2.24 -12.74 -13.83
N ALA A 302 2.90 -11.63 -14.17
CA ALA A 302 3.20 -11.27 -15.55
C ALA A 302 4.20 -12.25 -16.24
N PRO A 303 4.21 -12.31 -17.59
CA PRO A 303 5.06 -13.21 -18.40
C PRO A 303 6.55 -13.24 -18.06
N ASP A 304 7.15 -12.11 -17.67
CA ASP A 304 8.56 -12.08 -17.30
C ASP A 304 8.84 -12.73 -15.95
N TYR A 305 7.82 -12.90 -15.11
CA TYR A 305 7.92 -13.49 -13.77
C TYR A 305 7.33 -14.90 -13.76
N PHE A 306 6.28 -15.16 -13.00
CA PHE A 306 5.69 -16.50 -12.91
C PHE A 306 4.96 -16.92 -14.19
N ASP A 307 4.55 -15.97 -15.04
CA ASP A 307 3.74 -16.22 -16.24
C ASP A 307 2.53 -17.11 -15.95
N ALA A 308 1.73 -16.69 -14.95
CA ALA A 308 0.67 -17.51 -14.36
C ALA A 308 -0.40 -17.95 -15.37
N ALA A 309 -0.56 -17.20 -16.46
CA ALA A 309 -1.51 -17.51 -17.53
C ALA A 309 -1.11 -18.72 -18.39
N THR A 310 0.18 -19.08 -18.43
CA THR A 310 0.68 -20.23 -19.19
C THR A 310 1.31 -21.30 -18.30
N HIS A 311 1.70 -20.93 -17.07
CA HIS A 311 2.30 -21.79 -16.06
C HIS A 311 1.49 -21.75 -14.77
N GLU A 312 0.28 -22.32 -14.81
CA GLU A 312 -0.66 -22.31 -13.69
C GLU A 312 -0.16 -23.08 -12.44
N THR A 313 0.77 -24.02 -12.62
CA THR A 313 1.21 -24.93 -11.55
C THR A 313 2.73 -25.03 -11.47
N ALA A 314 3.28 -24.82 -10.27
CA ALA A 314 4.63 -25.25 -9.91
C ALA A 314 4.61 -26.62 -9.23
N ARG A 315 5.68 -27.40 -9.41
CA ARG A 315 5.78 -28.75 -8.83
C ARG A 315 7.10 -28.95 -8.11
N PHE A 316 7.04 -29.44 -6.88
CA PHE A 316 8.21 -29.89 -6.14
C PHE A 316 8.10 -31.40 -5.92
N GLN A 317 9.12 -32.16 -6.30
CA GLN A 317 9.18 -33.61 -6.11
C GLN A 317 10.50 -33.95 -5.46
N ALA A 318 10.47 -34.64 -4.33
CA ALA A 318 11.66 -34.92 -3.54
C ALA A 318 11.59 -36.23 -2.76
N GLU A 319 12.78 -36.77 -2.48
CA GLU A 319 12.97 -37.84 -1.50
C GLU A 319 13.30 -37.23 -0.14
N ILE A 320 12.66 -37.74 0.90
CA ILE A 320 12.87 -37.35 2.29
C ILE A 320 13.87 -38.31 2.92
N ALA A 321 14.87 -37.76 3.61
CA ALA A 321 15.80 -38.52 4.42
C ALA A 321 16.22 -37.73 5.67
N ARG A 322 16.74 -38.43 6.68
CA ARG A 322 17.42 -37.78 7.80
C ARG A 322 18.66 -37.04 7.31
N SER A 323 18.81 -35.80 7.74
CA SER A 323 19.97 -34.97 7.42
C SER A 323 21.19 -35.48 8.17
N GLY A 324 22.29 -35.75 7.45
CA GLY A 324 23.57 -36.19 8.04
C GLY A 324 24.49 -35.04 8.49
N GLU A 325 24.20 -33.80 8.09
CA GLU A 325 24.99 -32.60 8.38
C GLU A 325 24.07 -31.37 8.55
N GLY A 326 23.97 -30.82 9.76
CA GLY A 326 23.24 -29.57 10.04
C GLY A 326 22.42 -29.59 11.35
N ALA A 327 21.88 -28.43 11.71
CA ALA A 327 21.05 -28.24 12.91
C ALA A 327 19.60 -28.75 12.75
N GLN A 328 19.17 -29.11 11.52
CA GLN A 328 17.84 -29.61 11.20
C GLN A 328 17.85 -31.12 10.94
N GLY A 329 16.83 -31.82 11.43
CA GLY A 329 16.80 -33.29 11.51
C GLY A 329 16.57 -34.02 10.18
N TYR A 330 15.97 -33.35 9.19
CA TYR A 330 15.57 -33.97 7.92
C TYR A 330 15.87 -33.05 6.72
N ALA A 331 15.92 -33.65 5.53
CA ALA A 331 16.02 -32.93 4.26
C ALA A 331 15.15 -33.61 3.19
N ALA A 332 14.47 -32.80 2.38
CA ALA A 332 13.79 -33.24 1.16
C ALA A 332 14.62 -32.80 -0.05
N THR A 333 15.24 -33.76 -0.74
CA THR A 333 16.13 -33.52 -1.88
C THR A 333 15.48 -33.99 -3.16
N GLY A 334 15.38 -33.11 -4.15
CA GLY A 334 14.78 -33.45 -5.44
C GLY A 334 14.79 -32.28 -6.40
N THR A 335 13.68 -32.06 -7.10
CA THR A 335 13.56 -31.03 -8.14
C THR A 335 12.36 -30.12 -7.93
N LEU A 336 12.56 -28.82 -8.14
CA LEU A 336 11.50 -27.83 -8.28
C LEU A 336 11.35 -27.48 -9.76
N THR A 337 10.13 -27.64 -10.28
CA THR A 337 9.74 -27.16 -11.60
C THR A 337 8.91 -25.89 -11.44
N LEU A 338 9.39 -24.79 -12.01
CA LEU A 338 8.77 -23.48 -11.96
C LEU A 338 8.98 -22.75 -13.28
N LYS A 339 7.91 -22.20 -13.87
CA LYS A 339 7.94 -21.50 -15.16
C LYS A 339 8.64 -22.29 -16.28
N GLY A 340 8.39 -23.59 -16.33
CA GLY A 340 8.98 -24.51 -17.32
C GLY A 340 10.44 -24.92 -17.06
N ALA A 341 11.15 -24.25 -16.15
CA ALA A 341 12.49 -24.63 -15.73
C ALA A 341 12.44 -25.66 -14.58
N THR A 342 13.32 -26.66 -14.60
CA THR A 342 13.42 -27.66 -13.54
C THR A 342 14.82 -27.62 -12.94
N VAL A 343 14.90 -27.36 -11.64
CA VAL A 343 16.16 -27.11 -10.92
C VAL A 343 16.25 -28.06 -9.72
N PRO A 344 17.41 -28.70 -9.45
CA PRO A 344 17.63 -29.48 -8.24
C PRO A 344 17.60 -28.59 -7.00
N VAL A 345 16.86 -29.01 -5.97
CA VAL A 345 16.65 -28.25 -4.75
C VAL A 345 16.70 -29.19 -3.54
N THR A 346 17.23 -28.69 -2.43
CA THR A 346 17.18 -29.34 -1.11
C THR A 346 16.45 -28.43 -0.13
N LEU A 347 15.35 -28.92 0.42
CA LEU A 347 14.61 -28.27 1.50
C LEU A 347 15.00 -28.93 2.83
N PRO A 348 15.84 -28.31 3.66
CA PRO A 348 16.04 -28.76 5.02
C PRO A 348 14.80 -28.41 5.87
N PHE A 349 14.46 -29.29 6.81
CA PHE A 349 13.32 -29.07 7.70
C PHE A 349 13.44 -29.79 9.05
N ASP A 350 12.71 -29.26 10.02
CA ASP A 350 12.45 -29.87 11.31
C ASP A 350 11.10 -30.57 11.30
N LEU A 351 11.03 -31.72 11.95
CA LEU A 351 9.85 -32.59 12.02
C LEU A 351 9.65 -33.06 13.45
N ASP A 352 8.48 -32.78 13.99
CA ASP A 352 8.02 -33.31 15.28
C ASP A 352 6.78 -34.19 15.05
N ILE A 353 6.79 -35.40 15.60
CA ILE A 353 5.69 -36.37 15.46
C ILE A 353 5.20 -36.74 16.85
N ALA A 354 3.94 -36.39 17.14
CA ALA A 354 3.26 -36.67 18.38
C ALA A 354 2.05 -37.57 18.11
N GLY A 355 2.25 -38.90 18.20
CA GLY A 355 1.23 -39.88 17.86
C GLY A 355 0.94 -39.87 16.35
N GLU A 356 -0.30 -39.60 15.97
CA GLU A 356 -0.75 -39.57 14.57
C GLU A 356 -0.64 -38.18 13.92
N VAL A 357 -0.10 -37.18 14.64
CA VAL A 357 0.04 -35.80 14.14
C VAL A 357 1.51 -35.47 13.98
N ALA A 358 1.87 -34.96 12.80
CA ALA A 358 3.19 -34.45 12.46
C ALA A 358 3.14 -32.93 12.25
N THR A 359 4.11 -32.21 12.80
CA THR A 359 4.33 -30.78 12.53
C THR A 359 5.69 -30.60 11.88
N MET A 360 5.72 -29.88 10.76
CA MET A 360 6.94 -29.65 9.97
C MET A 360 7.17 -28.16 9.79
N THR A 361 8.42 -27.72 9.96
CA THR A 361 8.86 -26.37 9.62
C THR A 361 10.17 -26.43 8.85
N GLY A 362 10.21 -25.81 7.68
CA GLY A 362 11.39 -25.80 6.82
C GLY A 362 11.55 -24.48 6.08
N GLY A 363 12.72 -24.31 5.49
CA GLY A 363 12.98 -23.14 4.66
C GLY A 363 14.23 -23.29 3.83
N LEU A 364 14.29 -22.56 2.73
CA LEU A 364 15.45 -22.49 1.85
C LEU A 364 15.51 -21.14 1.15
N THR A 365 16.64 -20.85 0.54
CA THR A 365 16.79 -19.69 -0.35
C THR A 365 17.00 -20.19 -1.77
N LEU A 366 16.19 -19.70 -2.71
CA LEU A 366 16.28 -19.98 -4.14
C LEU A 366 16.88 -18.77 -4.89
N ASP A 367 17.55 -18.99 -6.02
CA ASP A 367 17.85 -17.93 -6.97
C ASP A 367 16.78 -17.91 -8.07
N ARG A 368 15.99 -16.84 -8.15
CA ARG A 368 14.90 -16.72 -9.14
C ARG A 368 15.39 -16.83 -10.59
N ARG A 369 16.67 -16.53 -10.85
CA ARG A 369 17.25 -16.53 -12.19
C ARG A 369 17.46 -17.95 -12.72
N ASP A 370 17.63 -18.94 -11.85
CA ASP A 370 17.73 -20.35 -12.23
C ASP A 370 16.44 -20.84 -12.91
N PHE A 371 15.31 -20.16 -12.64
CA PHE A 371 14.00 -20.42 -13.23
C PHE A 371 13.63 -19.45 -14.36
N GLY A 372 14.54 -18.55 -14.76
CA GLY A 372 14.25 -17.52 -15.76
C GLY A 372 13.22 -16.48 -15.32
N ILE A 373 13.00 -16.32 -14.00
CA ILE A 373 12.03 -15.38 -13.42
C ILE A 373 12.68 -14.00 -13.26
N GLY A 374 12.12 -13.01 -13.94
CA GLY A 374 12.59 -11.63 -13.95
C GLY A 374 13.99 -11.50 -14.56
N ALA A 375 14.33 -12.27 -15.60
CA ALA A 375 15.66 -12.29 -16.21
C ALA A 375 16.15 -10.90 -16.67
N GLN A 376 15.23 -10.01 -17.04
CA GLN A 376 15.53 -8.62 -17.41
C GLN A 376 15.91 -7.72 -16.21
N MET A 377 15.62 -8.16 -14.98
CA MET A 377 15.99 -7.47 -13.74
C MET A 377 17.39 -7.91 -13.31
N THR A 378 18.40 -7.25 -13.87
CA THR A 378 19.83 -7.55 -13.66
C THR A 378 20.44 -6.83 -12.45
N ASP A 379 19.72 -5.90 -11.84
CA ASP A 379 20.14 -5.14 -10.66
C ASP A 379 19.49 -5.69 -9.38
N ALA A 380 20.29 -6.32 -8.53
CA ALA A 380 19.84 -6.88 -7.24
C ALA A 380 19.32 -5.82 -6.25
N GLY A 381 19.69 -4.55 -6.43
CA GLY A 381 19.15 -3.44 -5.65
C GLY A 381 17.70 -3.12 -6.01
N GLN A 382 17.28 -3.38 -7.25
CA GLN A 382 15.91 -3.18 -7.71
C GLN A 382 15.05 -4.41 -7.44
N LEU A 383 15.57 -5.60 -7.73
CA LEU A 383 14.93 -6.87 -7.42
C LEU A 383 15.99 -7.93 -7.07
N GLY A 384 16.04 -8.33 -5.81
CA GLY A 384 16.96 -9.32 -5.29
C GLY A 384 16.89 -10.63 -6.08
N PHE A 385 18.04 -11.28 -6.24
CA PHE A 385 18.14 -12.58 -6.91
C PHE A 385 17.66 -13.72 -6.00
N ALA A 386 18.02 -13.62 -4.72
CA ALA A 386 17.59 -14.54 -3.68
C ALA A 386 16.10 -14.36 -3.36
N VAL A 387 15.40 -15.48 -3.23
CA VAL A 387 14.02 -15.60 -2.76
C VAL A 387 14.02 -16.56 -1.59
N ASP A 388 13.64 -16.07 -0.42
CA ASP A 388 13.52 -16.92 0.76
C ASP A 388 12.16 -17.61 0.75
N VAL A 389 12.16 -18.92 0.88
CA VAL A 389 10.98 -19.77 0.96
C VAL A 389 10.88 -20.31 2.36
N SER A 390 9.69 -20.19 2.96
CA SER A 390 9.38 -20.76 4.27
C SER A 390 8.13 -21.63 4.17
N VAL A 391 8.20 -22.79 4.81
CA VAL A 391 7.12 -23.78 4.81
C VAL A 391 6.85 -24.15 6.26
N SER A 392 5.57 -24.16 6.64
CA SER A 392 5.11 -24.78 7.87
C SER A 392 3.83 -25.54 7.60
N LEU A 393 3.68 -26.74 8.17
CA LEU A 393 2.45 -27.50 8.04
C LEU A 393 2.24 -28.44 9.22
N SER A 394 0.98 -28.82 9.41
CA SER A 394 0.59 -29.96 10.22
C SER A 394 -0.10 -31.01 9.35
N ALA A 395 0.20 -32.27 9.58
CA ALA A 395 -0.41 -33.40 8.86
C ALA A 395 -0.84 -34.47 9.86
N ALA A 396 -1.94 -35.14 9.55
CA ALA A 396 -2.40 -36.31 10.29
C ALA A 396 -2.14 -37.57 9.45
N ARG A 397 -1.76 -38.67 10.09
CA ARG A 397 -1.61 -39.94 9.39
C ARG A 397 -2.97 -40.40 8.85
N ALA A 398 -3.00 -40.89 7.62
CA ALA A 398 -4.18 -41.52 7.04
C ALA A 398 -4.51 -42.82 7.81
N GLU A 399 -5.80 -43.05 8.08
CA GLU A 399 -6.30 -44.27 8.75
C GLU A 399 -6.20 -45.52 7.88
#